data_AF-A0A1F5CTC5-F1
#
_entry.id   AF-A0A1F5CTC5-F1
#
_cell.length_a   1.000
_cell.length_b   1.000
_cell.length_c   1.000
_cell.angle_alpha   90.00
_cell.angle_beta   90.00
_cell.angle_gamma   90.00
#
_symmetry.space_group_name_H-M   'P 1'
#
loop_
_entity.id
_entity.type
_entity.pdbx_description
1 polymer ?
#
loop_
_entity_poly.entity_id
_entity_poly.type
_entity_poly.pdbx_seq_one_letter_code
_entity_poly.pdbx_strand_id
1 'polypeptide(L)'
;MHIGILDIVIRVGLTLATSFLFGIMFLGYWRTRTRKMLFVTAGFAVFFVHALITVPELFSDTYEIAMSENVHFLIHLIALVLIAVGILKD
;
A
#
# COMPACT_ATOMS: atom_id res chain seq x y z
N MET A 1 -23.55 1.72 6.06
CA MET A 1 -23.41 0.52 6.94
C MET A 1 -22.70 0.98 8.22
N HIS A 2 -23.07 0.58 9.45
CA HIS A 2 -22.37 1.15 10.63
C HIS A 2 -20.94 0.61 10.68
N ILE A 3 -19.97 1.44 10.31
CA ILE A 3 -18.54 1.11 10.41
C ILE A 3 -18.24 0.90 11.90
N GLY A 4 -17.77 -0.29 12.24
CA GLY A 4 -17.40 -0.62 13.63
C GLY A 4 -16.10 0.06 14.01
N ILE A 5 -15.96 0.47 15.27
CA ILE A 5 -14.72 1.09 15.79
C ILE A 5 -13.48 0.24 15.49
N LEU A 6 -13.62 -1.09 15.51
CA LEU A 6 -12.56 -2.02 15.17
C LEU A 6 -12.07 -1.86 13.71
N ASP A 7 -12.98 -1.72 12.75
CA ASP A 7 -12.63 -1.56 11.33
C ASP A 7 -11.88 -0.25 11.10
N ILE A 8 -12.32 0.82 11.76
CA ILE A 8 -11.64 2.12 11.75
C ILE A 8 -10.19 1.98 12.26
N VAL A 9 -10.03 1.37 13.45
CA VAL A 9 -8.71 1.19 14.07
C VAL A 9 -7.78 0.37 13.19
N ILE A 10 -8.28 -0.72 12.60
CA ILE A 10 -7.49 -1.58 11.71
C ILE A 10 -7.06 -0.82 10.46
N ARG A 11 -7.98 -0.15 9.77
CA ARG A 11 -7.69 0.58 8.52
C ARG A 11 -6.73 1.74 8.74
N VAL A 12 -6.94 2.54 9.79
CA VAL A 12 -6.03 3.63 10.14
C VAL A 12 -4.66 3.09 10.54
N GLY A 13 -4.62 2.04 11.35
CA GLY A 13 -3.37 1.39 11.76
C GLY A 13 -2.58 0.84 10.57
N LEU A 14 -3.24 0.14 9.64
CA LEU A 14 -2.64 -0.36 8.41
C LEU A 14 -2.12 0.77 7.52
N THR A 15 -2.89 1.87 7.39
CA THR A 15 -2.47 3.04 6.62
C THR A 15 -1.21 3.66 7.22
N LEU A 16 -1.15 3.81 8.55
CA LEU A 16 0.03 4.35 9.22
C LEU A 16 1.24 3.42 9.07
N ALA A 17 1.05 2.11 9.25
CA ALA A 17 2.12 1.12 9.11
C ALA A 17 2.68 1.08 7.68
N THR A 18 1.82 1.09 6.66
CA THR A 18 2.24 1.10 5.25
C THR A 18 2.90 2.43 4.86
N SER A 19 2.40 3.56 5.39
CA SER A 19 3.04 4.88 5.23
C SER A 19 4.46 4.89 5.78
N PHE A 20 4.64 4.35 6.98
CA PHE A 20 5.95 4.27 7.63
C PHE A 20 6.92 3.38 6.86
N LEU A 21 6.48 2.19 6.44
CA LEU A 21 7.28 1.27 5.64
C LEU A 21 7.67 1.87 4.29
N PHE A 22 6.72 2.50 3.60
CA PHE A 22 7.00 3.24 2.37
C PHE A 22 8.03 4.35 2.60
N GLY A 23 7.89 5.14 3.67
CA GLY A 23 8.85 6.18 4.03
C GLY A 23 10.27 5.66 4.19
N ILE A 24 10.47 4.55 4.92
CA ILE A 24 11.79 3.91 5.08
C ILE A 24 12.34 3.46 3.73
N MET A 25 11.52 2.77 2.92
CA MET A 25 11.95 2.27 1.62
C MET A 25 12.27 3.40 0.65
N PHE A 26 11.52 4.49 0.70
CA PHE A 26 11.76 5.70 -0.09
C PHE A 26 13.07 6.37 0.30
N LEU A 27 13.37 6.50 1.61
CA LEU A 27 14.67 6.99 2.08
C LEU A 27 15.82 6.07 1.64
N GLY A 28 15.62 4.75 1.67
CA GLY A 28 16.57 3.78 1.15
C GLY A 28 16.85 3.95 -0.34
N TYR A 29 15.81 4.16 -1.15
CA TYR A 29 15.96 4.51 -2.56
C TYR A 29 16.64 5.86 -2.75
N TRP A 30 16.27 6.88 -2.00
CA TRP A 30 16.88 8.21 -2.10
C TRP A 30 18.40 8.17 -1.87
N ARG A 31 18.85 7.36 -0.91
CA ARG A 31 20.26 7.18 -0.58
C ARG A 31 21.03 6.40 -1.67
N THR A 32 20.45 5.32 -2.18
CA THR A 32 21.16 4.39 -3.08
C THR A 32 20.99 4.72 -4.56
N ARG A 33 19.85 5.29 -4.94
CA ARG A 33 19.42 5.62 -6.31
C ARG A 33 19.59 4.47 -7.32
N THR A 34 19.48 3.23 -6.87
CA THR A 34 19.60 2.05 -7.74
C THR A 34 18.26 1.68 -8.36
N ARG A 35 18.31 1.06 -9.55
CA ARG A 35 17.11 0.50 -10.19
C ARG A 35 16.47 -0.61 -9.36
N LYS A 36 17.27 -1.39 -8.60
CA LYS A 36 16.78 -2.43 -7.69
C LYS A 36 15.89 -1.82 -6.61
N MET A 37 16.41 -0.80 -5.92
CA MET A 37 15.65 -0.09 -4.88
C MET A 37 14.44 0.65 -5.43
N LEU A 38 14.50 1.16 -6.67
CA LEU A 38 13.32 1.77 -7.32
C LEU A 38 12.14 0.78 -7.37
N PHE A 39 12.38 -0.48 -7.78
CA PHE A 39 11.33 -1.50 -7.86
C PHE A 39 10.78 -1.86 -6.48
N VAL A 40 11.65 -2.02 -5.48
CA VAL A 40 11.23 -2.29 -4.09
C VAL A 40 10.37 -1.13 -3.56
N THR A 41 10.85 0.11 -3.68
CA THR A 41 10.10 1.29 -3.25
C THR A 41 8.78 1.44 -4.00
N ALA A 42 8.74 1.14 -5.30
CA ALA A 42 7.51 1.17 -6.08
C ALA A 42 6.47 0.15 -5.57
N GLY A 43 6.88 -1.07 -5.21
CA GLY A 43 5.96 -2.04 -4.62
C GLY A 43 5.40 -1.60 -3.26
N PHE A 44 6.23 -1.02 -2.39
CA PHE A 44 5.75 -0.42 -1.14
C PHE A 44 4.86 0.80 -1.38
N ALA A 45 5.11 1.59 -2.43
CA ALA A 45 4.24 2.69 -2.82
C ALA A 45 2.85 2.18 -3.23
N VAL A 46 2.76 1.06 -3.95
CA VAL A 46 1.46 0.44 -4.31
C VAL A 46 0.68 0.04 -3.05
N PHE A 47 1.32 -0.61 -2.07
CA PHE A 47 0.66 -0.93 -0.80
C PHE A 47 0.19 0.32 -0.05
N PHE A 48 1.03 1.35 0.02
CA PHE A 48 0.69 2.60 0.68
C PHE A 48 -0.49 3.31 0.00
N VAL A 49 -0.45 3.47 -1.32
CA VAL A 49 -1.53 4.10 -2.09
C VAL A 49 -2.82 3.29 -1.95
N HIS A 50 -2.74 1.96 -2.00
CA HIS A 50 -3.91 1.11 -1.80
C HIS A 50 -4.55 1.32 -0.43
N ALA A 51 -3.75 1.36 0.65
CA ALA A 51 -4.25 1.64 1.99
C ALA A 51 -4.81 3.06 2.11
N LEU A 52 -4.18 4.05 1.47
CA LEU A 52 -4.64 5.44 1.50
C LEU A 52 -6.00 5.62 0.82
N ILE A 53 -6.23 4.89 -0.28
CA ILE A 53 -7.47 4.95 -1.06
C ILE A 53 -8.68 4.41 -0.27
N THR A 54 -8.49 3.56 0.74
CA THR A 54 -9.59 3.05 1.58
C THR A 54 -9.90 3.96 2.78
N VAL A 55 -9.13 5.02 3.01
CA VAL A 55 -9.34 5.99 4.11
C VAL A 55 -10.60 6.85 3.92
N PRO A 56 -10.91 7.41 2.73
CA PRO A 56 -12.12 8.20 2.51
C PRO A 56 -13.42 7.47 2.86
N GLU A 57 -13.46 6.14 2.73
CA GLU A 57 -14.60 5.29 3.11
C GLU A 57 -14.97 5.42 4.59
N LEU A 58 -14.01 5.77 5.45
CA LEU A 58 -14.24 5.97 6.88
C LEU A 58 -15.14 7.18 7.18
N PHE A 59 -15.26 8.13 6.24
CA PHE A 59 -15.95 9.40 6.45
C PHE A 59 -17.33 9.45 5.81
N SER A 60 -17.56 8.70 4.73
CA SER A 60 -18.88 8.65 4.07
C SER A 60 -19.03 7.40 3.20
N ASP A 61 -20.22 6.80 3.26
CA ASP A 61 -20.64 5.72 2.35
C ASP A 61 -20.62 6.18 0.86
N THR A 62 -20.62 7.49 0.57
CA THR A 62 -20.49 7.99 -0.82
C THR A 62 -19.10 7.76 -1.43
N TYR A 63 -18.09 7.52 -0.59
CA TYR A 63 -16.74 7.17 -1.01
C TYR A 63 -16.48 5.67 -1.04
N GLU A 64 -17.51 4.84 -0.80
CA GLU A 64 -17.37 3.38 -0.83
C GLU A 64 -16.84 2.94 -2.20
N ILE A 65 -15.62 2.42 -2.21
CA ILE A 65 -15.01 1.91 -3.43
C ILE A 65 -15.50 0.48 -3.55
N ALA A 66 -16.39 0.24 -4.52
CA ALA A 66 -16.82 -1.10 -4.89
C ALA A 66 -15.67 -1.85 -5.60
N MET A 67 -14.59 -2.15 -4.88
CA MET A 67 -13.50 -3.00 -5.32
C MET A 67 -13.85 -4.44 -5.01
N SER A 68 -13.93 -5.27 -6.05
CA SER A 68 -14.05 -6.72 -5.83
C SER A 68 -12.79 -7.27 -5.16
N GLU A 69 -12.93 -8.35 -4.40
CA GLU A 69 -11.82 -9.05 -3.74
C GLU A 69 -10.69 -9.42 -4.72
N ASN A 70 -11.05 -9.78 -5.95
CA ASN A 70 -10.10 -10.07 -7.02
C ASN A 70 -9.21 -8.87 -7.36
N VAL A 71 -9.75 -7.66 -7.32
CA VAL A 71 -8.98 -6.43 -7.60
C VAL A 71 -8.06 -6.12 -6.41
N HIS A 72 -8.50 -6.37 -5.17
CA HIS A 72 -7.62 -6.29 -4.00
C HIS A 72 -6.42 -7.23 -4.16
N PHE A 73 -6.66 -8.50 -4.47
CA PHE A 73 -5.58 -9.47 -4.67
C PHE A 73 -4.67 -9.10 -5.84
N LEU A 74 -5.22 -8.61 -6.94
CA LEU A 74 -4.42 -8.17 -8.08
C LEU A 74 -3.47 -7.03 -7.72
N ILE A 75 -3.94 -6.02 -6.97
CA ILE A 75 -3.09 -4.90 -6.53
C ILE A 75 -1.95 -5.41 -5.62
N HIS A 76 -2.27 -6.31 -4.67
CA HIS A 76 -1.26 -6.90 -3.80
C HIS A 76 -0.26 -7.76 -4.59
N LEU A 77 -0.72 -8.53 -5.57
CA LEU A 77 0.14 -9.32 -6.43
C LEU A 77 1.09 -8.41 -7.24
N ILE A 78 0.60 -7.32 -7.82
CA ILE A 78 1.43 -6.34 -8.54
C ILE A 78 2.51 -5.77 -7.61
N ALA A 79 2.14 -5.37 -6.39
CA ALA A 79 3.08 -4.86 -5.40
C ALA A 79 4.16 -5.89 -5.05
N LEU A 80 3.77 -7.15 -4.81
CA LEU A 80 4.69 -8.24 -4.51
C LEU A 80 5.60 -8.58 -5.68
N VAL A 81 5.10 -8.56 -6.92
CA VAL A 81 5.91 -8.78 -8.13
C VAL A 81 6.96 -7.69 -8.28
N LEU A 82 6.60 -6.42 -8.06
CA LEU A 82 7.58 -5.32 -8.09
C LEU A 82 8.68 -5.51 -7.05
N ILE A 83 8.33 -5.88 -5.81
CA ILE A 83 9.31 -6.16 -4.76
C ILE A 83 10.19 -7.35 -5.15
N ALA A 84 9.60 -8.44 -5.61
CA ALA A 84 10.33 -9.65 -6.02
C ALA A 84 11.30 -9.35 -7.17
N VAL A 85 10.88 -8.61 -8.19
CA VAL A 85 11.76 -8.17 -9.29
C VAL A 85 12.88 -7.28 -8.75
N GLY A 86 12.60 -6.37 -7.81
CA GLY A 86 13.63 -5.53 -7.19
C GLY A 86 14.68 -6.33 -6.42
N ILE A 87 14.27 -7.39 -5.71
CA ILE A 87 15.14 -8.26 -4.91
C ILE A 87 15.95 -9.23 -5.80
N LEU A 88 15.29 -9.89 -6.74
CA LEU A 88 15.89 -10.93 -7.60
C LEU A 88 16.72 -10.37 -8.75
N LYS A 89 16.57 -9.08 -9.05
CA LYS A 89 17.42 -8.41 -10.03
C LYS A 89 18.83 -8.35 -9.47
N ASP A 90 19.65 -9.34 -9.79
CA ASP A 90 21.10 -9.34 -9.57
C ASP A 90 21.85 -8.55 -10.65
#